data_AF-A0A317SNG6-F1
#
_entry.id   AF-A0A317SNG6-F1
#
_cell.length_a   1.000
_cell.length_b   1.000
_cell.length_c   1.000
_cell.angle_alpha   90.00
_cell.angle_beta   90.00
_cell.angle_gamma   90.00
#
_symmetry.space_group_name_H-M   'P 1'
#
loop_
_entity.id
_entity.type
_entity.pdbx_description
1 polymer ?
#
loop_
_entity_poly.entity_id
_entity_poly.type
_entity_poly.pdbx_seq_one_letter_code
_entity_poly.pdbx_strand_id
1 'polypeptide(L)'
;FFPVTSDQLPNIDQIRNTQQKGLRFIYLDHKQVLVIKIMISSTHEIVNKTFTTLILKKAIQMGIDHNFAYMGSTTLTAPGGRNEGDFTFRPVDFRPYKTSWPTLVVECGVSRSLARLVVDPRWWLEN
;
A
#
# COMPACT_ATOMS: atom_id res chain seq x y z
N PHE A 1 21.63 9.66 -11.06
CA PHE A 1 20.68 8.71 -10.43
C PHE A 1 21.39 7.37 -10.30
N PHE A 2 21.51 6.84 -9.09
CA PHE A 2 22.04 5.48 -8.88
C PHE A 2 20.86 4.51 -8.78
N PRO A 3 20.93 3.34 -9.44
CA PRO A 3 19.91 2.32 -9.30
C PRO A 3 19.83 1.86 -7.84
N VAL A 4 18.61 1.63 -7.36
CA VAL A 4 18.35 0.96 -6.08
C VAL A 4 18.14 -0.51 -6.37
N THR A 5 19.03 -1.36 -5.88
CA THR A 5 18.95 -2.80 -6.08
C THR A 5 18.21 -3.48 -4.93
N SER A 6 17.65 -4.66 -5.16
CA SER A 6 16.81 -5.36 -4.18
C SER A 6 17.56 -5.69 -2.87
N ASP A 7 18.87 -5.95 -2.96
CA ASP A 7 19.76 -6.19 -1.83
C ASP A 7 19.97 -4.97 -0.93
N GLN A 8 19.71 -3.75 -1.43
CA GLN A 8 19.81 -2.52 -0.64
C GLN A 8 18.55 -2.26 0.20
N LEU A 9 17.42 -2.86 -0.17
CA LEU A 9 16.12 -2.59 0.45
C LEU A 9 16.09 -2.87 1.96
N PRO A 10 16.69 -3.95 2.50
CA PRO A 10 16.70 -4.17 3.94
C PRO A 10 17.34 -3.03 4.73
N ASN A 11 18.45 -2.46 4.23
CA ASN A 11 19.13 -1.32 4.86
C ASN A 11 18.27 -0.05 4.74
N ILE A 12 17.72 0.22 3.56
CA ILE A 12 16.84 1.36 3.32
C ILE A 12 15.59 1.29 4.23
N ASP A 13 14.99 0.11 4.37
CA ASP A 13 13.84 -0.12 5.24
C ASP A 13 14.22 0.08 6.71
N GLN A 14 15.42 -0.34 7.14
CA GLN A 14 15.91 -0.09 8.49
C GLN A 14 16.06 1.42 8.77
N ILE A 15 16.66 2.19 7.85
CA ILE A 15 16.77 3.65 7.98
C ILE A 15 15.38 4.28 8.03
N ARG A 16 14.47 3.88 7.13
CA ARG A 16 13.09 4.36 7.13
C ARG A 16 12.42 4.11 8.48
N ASN A 17 12.47 2.87 8.96
CA ASN A 17 11.74 2.47 10.16
C ASN A 17 12.32 3.10 11.44
N THR A 18 13.58 3.53 11.43
CA THR A 18 14.23 4.17 12.59
C THR A 18 14.15 5.69 12.57
N GLN A 19 14.26 6.31 11.40
CA GLN A 19 14.41 7.76 11.27
C GLN A 19 13.25 8.45 10.52
N GLN A 20 12.50 7.72 9.69
CA GLN A 20 11.57 8.29 8.71
C GLN A 20 10.27 7.45 8.60
N LYS A 21 9.67 7.08 9.74
CA LYS A 21 8.52 6.14 9.83
C LYS A 21 7.28 6.51 9.01
N GLY A 22 7.15 7.77 8.59
CA GLY A 22 6.01 8.26 7.80
C GLY A 22 6.16 8.11 6.29
N LEU A 23 7.32 7.69 5.78
CA LEU A 23 7.53 7.49 4.34
C LEU A 23 6.93 6.17 3.87
N ARG A 24 6.37 6.17 2.66
CA ARG A 24 5.91 4.97 1.97
C ARG A 24 6.72 4.72 0.71
N PHE A 25 6.86 3.47 0.29
CA PHE A 25 7.72 3.10 -0.84
C PHE A 25 6.98 2.33 -1.95
N ILE A 26 7.34 2.63 -3.21
CA ILE A 26 7.18 1.71 -4.35
C ILE A 26 8.57 1.33 -4.82
N TYR A 27 8.84 0.04 -4.93
CA TYR A 27 10.03 -0.49 -5.57
C TYR A 27 9.65 -1.16 -6.89
N LEU A 28 10.26 -0.69 -7.99
CA LEU A 28 10.09 -1.26 -9.33
C LEU A 28 11.34 -2.07 -9.67
N ASP A 29 11.26 -3.40 -9.53
CA ASP A 29 12.42 -4.29 -9.57
C ASP A 29 13.18 -4.20 -10.91
N HIS A 30 12.46 -4.40 -12.02
CA HIS A 30 13.01 -4.31 -13.38
C HIS A 30 13.64 -2.96 -13.74
N LYS A 31 13.27 -1.87 -13.05
CA LYS A 31 13.86 -0.53 -13.26
C LYS A 31 14.93 -0.19 -12.24
N GLN A 32 15.05 -0.98 -11.16
CA GLN A 32 15.87 -0.64 -9.99
C GLN A 32 15.56 0.77 -9.47
N VAL A 33 14.26 1.10 -9.40
CA VAL A 33 13.79 2.42 -8.97
C VAL A 33 13.01 2.29 -7.67
N LEU A 34 13.44 3.03 -6.66
CA LEU A 34 12.67 3.30 -5.45
C LEU A 34 11.99 4.65 -5.58
N VAL A 35 10.66 4.65 -5.51
CA VAL A 35 9.84 5.86 -5.41
C VAL A 35 9.45 6.04 -3.96
N ILE A 36 9.76 7.22 -3.41
CA ILE A 36 9.34 7.61 -2.07
C ILE A 36 8.02 8.40 -2.16
N LYS A 37 6.97 7.86 -1.55
CA LYS A 37 5.67 8.51 -1.35
C LYS A 37 5.74 9.29 -0.02
N ILE A 38 5.60 10.62 -0.08
CA ILE A 38 5.59 11.47 1.10
C ILE A 38 4.14 11.84 1.45
N MET A 39 3.70 11.45 2.65
CA MET A 39 2.32 11.60 3.12
C MET A 39 2.19 12.80 4.07
N ILE A 40 2.29 14.02 3.53
CA ILE A 40 2.44 15.25 4.35
C ILE A 40 1.11 15.81 4.87
N SER A 41 -0.02 15.45 4.24
CA SER A 41 -1.28 16.16 4.47
C SER A 41 -2.17 15.47 5.52
N SER A 42 -2.57 16.22 6.56
CA SER A 42 -3.61 15.79 7.50
C SER A 42 -4.93 15.47 6.79
N THR A 43 -5.25 16.18 5.70
CA THR A 43 -6.41 15.89 4.86
C THR A 43 -6.31 14.50 4.23
N HIS A 44 -5.11 14.10 3.78
CA HIS A 44 -4.89 12.76 3.24
C HIS A 44 -5.24 11.71 4.29
N GLU A 45 -4.68 11.82 5.49
CA GLU A 45 -4.94 10.89 6.60
C GLU A 45 -6.42 10.87 7.04
N ILE A 46 -7.08 12.02 7.12
CA ILE A 46 -8.51 12.12 7.49
C ILE A 46 -9.39 11.42 6.46
N VAL A 47 -9.22 11.73 5.17
CA VAL A 47 -10.00 11.11 4.08
C VAL A 47 -9.80 9.60 4.10
N ASN A 48 -8.55 9.19 4.22
CA ASN A 48 -8.13 7.81 4.27
C ASN A 48 -8.78 7.03 5.41
N LYS A 49 -8.70 7.56 6.64
CA LYS A 49 -9.28 6.91 7.81
C LYS A 49 -10.80 6.86 7.73
N THR A 50 -11.42 7.92 7.22
CA THR A 50 -12.87 8.02 7.07
C THR A 50 -13.38 6.98 6.07
N PHE A 51 -12.76 6.91 4.89
CA PHE A 51 -13.16 5.98 3.84
C PHE A 51 -12.96 4.51 4.26
N THR A 52 -11.82 4.21 4.89
CA THR A 52 -11.57 2.88 5.49
C THR A 52 -12.64 2.49 6.50
N THR A 53 -13.06 3.43 7.35
CA THR A 53 -14.13 3.18 8.34
C THR A 53 -15.47 2.90 7.65
N LEU A 54 -15.78 3.57 6.54
CA LEU A 54 -17.00 3.31 5.76
C LEU A 54 -16.97 1.92 5.12
N ILE A 55 -15.82 1.50 4.56
CA ILE A 55 -15.65 0.16 3.99
C ILE A 55 -15.89 -0.91 5.05
N LEU A 56 -15.26 -0.79 6.22
CA LEU A 56 -15.42 -1.76 7.31
C LEU A 56 -16.87 -1.81 7.82
N LYS A 57 -17.53 -0.66 7.96
CA LYS A 57 -18.97 -0.61 8.30
C LYS A 57 -19.82 -1.34 7.27
N LYS A 58 -19.50 -1.22 5.97
CA LYS A 58 -20.19 -1.98 4.92
C LYS A 58 -19.90 -3.47 4.98
N ALA A 59 -18.67 -3.88 5.23
CA ALA A 59 -18.33 -5.29 5.42
C ALA A 59 -19.12 -5.92 6.57
N ILE A 60 -19.28 -5.22 7.70
CA ILE A 60 -20.10 -5.65 8.84
C ILE A 60 -21.58 -5.78 8.43
N GLN A 61 -22.13 -4.76 7.75
CA GLN A 61 -23.52 -4.79 7.28
C GLN A 61 -23.79 -5.95 6.30
N MET A 62 -22.78 -6.39 5.57
CA MET A 62 -22.84 -7.53 4.66
C MET A 62 -22.57 -8.88 5.33
N GLY A 63 -22.17 -8.89 6.61
CA GLY A 63 -21.82 -10.11 7.35
C GLY A 63 -20.51 -10.76 6.92
N ILE A 64 -19.61 -10.02 6.26
CA ILE A 64 -18.33 -10.54 5.72
C ILE A 64 -17.11 -10.08 6.51
N ASP A 65 -17.29 -9.32 7.59
CA ASP A 65 -16.22 -8.68 8.36
C ASP A 65 -15.21 -9.67 8.95
N HIS A 66 -15.67 -10.84 9.42
CA HIS A 66 -14.80 -11.91 9.90
C HIS A 66 -13.81 -12.42 8.83
N ASN A 67 -14.22 -12.36 7.56
CA ASN A 67 -13.44 -12.76 6.40
C ASN A 67 -12.95 -11.55 5.59
N PHE A 68 -12.87 -10.35 6.17
CA PHE A 68 -12.42 -9.14 5.46
C PHE A 68 -11.36 -8.41 6.27
N ALA A 69 -10.17 -9.00 6.36
CA ALA A 69 -9.10 -8.51 7.21
C ALA A 69 -8.45 -7.26 6.62
N TYR A 70 -8.44 -6.20 7.43
CA TYR A 70 -7.68 -4.98 7.19
C TYR A 70 -6.17 -5.20 7.42
N MET A 71 -5.36 -4.75 6.47
CA MET A 71 -3.90 -4.92 6.47
C MET A 71 -3.16 -3.57 6.53
N GLY A 72 -3.87 -2.44 6.49
CA GLY A 72 -3.25 -1.13 6.45
C GLY A 72 -2.32 -0.93 5.24
N SER A 73 -1.25 -0.17 5.45
CA SER A 73 -0.21 0.12 4.45
C SER A 73 0.94 -0.90 4.50
N THR A 74 0.63 -2.18 4.69
CA THR A 74 1.64 -3.24 4.72
C THR A 74 2.40 -3.29 3.40
N THR A 75 3.74 -3.40 3.45
CA THR A 75 4.56 -3.64 2.27
C THR A 75 4.26 -5.02 1.69
N LEU A 76 3.85 -5.06 0.44
CA LEU A 76 3.57 -6.30 -0.29
C LEU A 76 4.54 -6.46 -1.45
N THR A 77 5.00 -7.69 -1.64
CA THR A 77 5.96 -8.06 -2.67
C THR A 77 5.27 -8.88 -3.75
N ALA A 78 5.56 -8.57 -5.00
CA ALA A 78 5.14 -9.28 -6.19
C ALA A 78 6.32 -9.40 -7.17
N PRO A 79 6.22 -10.19 -8.25
CA PRO A 79 7.30 -10.33 -9.22
C PRO A 79 7.80 -8.98 -9.78
N GLY A 80 6.93 -7.98 -9.95
CA GLY A 80 7.31 -6.65 -10.43
C GLY A 80 7.92 -5.70 -9.39
N GLY A 81 8.03 -6.13 -8.13
CA GLY A 81 8.69 -5.40 -7.05
C GLY A 81 7.87 -5.32 -5.76
N ARG A 82 7.87 -4.16 -5.08
CA ARG A 82 7.18 -3.96 -3.81
C ARG A 82 6.31 -2.71 -3.84
N ASN A 83 5.18 -2.73 -3.15
CA ASN A 83 4.34 -1.55 -3.00
C ASN A 83 3.61 -1.55 -1.66
N GLU A 84 3.15 -0.37 -1.29
CA GLU A 84 2.39 -0.06 -0.10
C GLU A 84 1.16 0.74 -0.53
N GLY A 85 0.00 0.10 -0.42
CA GLY A 85 -1.28 0.77 -0.62
C GLY A 85 -1.51 1.72 0.53
N ASP A 86 -2.37 2.72 0.34
CA ASP A 86 -2.81 3.52 1.49
C ASP A 86 -3.53 2.61 2.50
N PHE A 87 -4.40 1.72 1.99
CA PHE A 87 -4.96 0.61 2.75
C PHE A 87 -5.21 -0.61 1.89
N THR A 88 -5.02 -1.78 2.48
CA THR A 88 -5.27 -3.06 1.80
C THR A 88 -6.14 -3.97 2.65
N PHE A 89 -6.91 -4.84 1.99
CA PHE A 89 -7.78 -5.83 2.63
C PHE A 89 -7.65 -7.17 1.93
N ARG A 90 -7.72 -8.25 2.70
CA ARG A 90 -7.70 -9.62 2.18
C ARG A 90 -8.83 -10.47 2.76
N PRO A 91 -9.33 -11.44 1.98
CA PRO A 91 -10.20 -12.46 2.52
C PRO A 91 -9.38 -13.50 3.31
N VAL A 92 -9.63 -13.62 4.61
CA VAL A 92 -8.84 -14.49 5.51
C VAL A 92 -8.93 -15.96 5.11
N ASP A 93 -10.12 -16.43 4.76
CA ASP A 93 -10.38 -17.84 4.47
C ASP A 93 -9.67 -18.31 3.20
N PHE A 94 -9.57 -17.44 2.19
CA PHE A 94 -8.90 -17.74 0.92
C PHE A 94 -7.43 -17.31 0.90
N ARG A 95 -7.04 -16.36 1.76
CA ARG A 95 -5.72 -15.73 1.76
C ARG A 95 -5.25 -15.55 3.20
N PRO A 96 -4.82 -16.63 3.89
CA PRO A 96 -4.65 -16.64 5.35
C PRO A 96 -3.44 -15.83 5.84
N TYR A 97 -2.40 -15.67 5.02
CA TYR A 97 -1.17 -15.00 5.44
C TYR A 97 -1.34 -13.47 5.49
N LYS A 98 -0.71 -12.83 6.48
CA LYS A 98 -0.69 -11.36 6.64
C LYS A 98 -0.05 -10.63 5.46
N THR A 99 0.73 -11.32 4.64
CA THR A 99 1.40 -10.82 3.44
C THR A 99 0.73 -11.30 2.14
N SER A 100 -0.44 -11.94 2.24
CA SER A 100 -1.16 -12.38 1.04
C SER A 100 -1.60 -11.19 0.19
N TRP A 101 -1.63 -11.39 -1.13
CA TRP A 101 -2.11 -10.36 -2.05
C TRP A 101 -3.55 -9.92 -1.72
N PRO A 102 -3.85 -8.62 -1.71
CA PRO A 102 -5.14 -8.11 -1.30
C PRO A 102 -6.22 -8.34 -2.36
N THR A 103 -7.47 -8.31 -1.94
CA THR A 103 -8.63 -8.25 -2.85
C THR A 103 -9.15 -6.82 -3.04
N LEU A 104 -8.83 -5.93 -2.12
CA LEU A 104 -9.16 -4.51 -2.19
C LEU A 104 -7.93 -3.71 -1.79
N VAL A 105 -7.59 -2.74 -2.63
CA VAL A 105 -6.59 -1.73 -2.36
C VAL A 105 -7.25 -0.36 -2.52
N VAL A 106 -7.01 0.51 -1.55
CA VAL A 106 -7.43 1.91 -1.59
C VAL A 106 -6.19 2.77 -1.76
N GLU A 107 -6.23 3.70 -2.70
CA GLU A 107 -5.21 4.72 -2.95
C GLU A 107 -5.91 6.08 -3.01
N CYS A 108 -5.49 7.04 -2.19
CA CYS A 108 -6.07 8.37 -2.13
C CYS A 108 -5.14 9.42 -2.73
N GLY A 109 -5.67 10.19 -3.68
CA GLY A 109 -4.91 11.16 -4.47
C GLY A 109 -4.99 12.61 -4.00
N VAL A 110 -5.13 12.92 -2.71
CA VAL A 110 -5.32 14.31 -2.22
C VAL A 110 -4.26 15.29 -2.76
N SER A 111 -3.00 14.86 -2.84
CA SER A 111 -1.87 15.68 -3.30
C SER A 111 -1.33 15.28 -4.67
N ARG A 112 -2.07 14.45 -5.43
CA ARG A 112 -1.58 13.86 -6.69
C ARG A 112 -2.44 14.26 -7.87
N SER A 113 -1.80 14.44 -9.03
CA SER A 113 -2.53 14.54 -10.29
C SER A 113 -3.25 13.22 -10.59
N LEU A 114 -4.38 13.30 -11.32
CA LEU A 114 -5.13 12.11 -11.74
C LEU A 114 -4.25 11.11 -12.51
N ALA A 115 -3.41 11.63 -13.42
CA ALA A 115 -2.47 10.80 -14.18
C ALA A 115 -1.53 10.00 -13.27
N ARG A 116 -1.05 10.60 -12.18
CA ARG A 116 -0.21 9.90 -11.19
C ARG A 116 -1.03 8.93 -10.34
N LEU A 117 -2.27 9.29 -10.00
CA LEU A 117 -3.16 8.45 -9.22
C LEU A 117 -3.48 7.13 -9.93
N VAL A 118 -3.59 7.11 -11.26
CA VAL A 118 -3.86 5.88 -12.04
C VAL A 118 -2.69 4.90 -12.05
N VAL A 119 -1.46 5.38 -11.89
CA VAL A 119 -0.25 4.53 -11.91
C VAL A 119 -0.25 3.54 -10.74
N ASP A 120 -0.65 3.98 -9.55
CA ASP A 120 -0.60 3.16 -8.34
C ASP A 120 -1.57 1.96 -8.42
N PRO A 121 -2.89 2.12 -8.69
CA PRO A 121 -3.81 1.01 -8.92
C PRO A 121 -3.40 0.10 -10.07
N ARG A 122 -2.85 0.66 -11.15
CA ARG A 122 -2.41 -0.13 -12.31
C ARG A 122 -1.32 -1.13 -11.91
N TRP A 123 -0.36 -0.71 -11.10
CA TRP A 123 0.67 -1.62 -10.59
C TRP A 123 0.06 -2.79 -9.79
N TRP A 124 -0.96 -2.54 -8.96
CA TRP A 124 -1.66 -3.58 -8.19
C TRP A 124 -2.43 -4.58 -9.05
N LEU A 125 -2.89 -4.16 -10.24
CA LEU A 125 -3.62 -5.03 -11.17
C LEU A 125 -2.69 -5.82 -12.11
N GLU A 126 -1.50 -5.30 -12.37
CA GLU A 126 -0.49 -5.92 -13.24
C GLU A 126 0.41 -6.93 -12.51
N ASN A 127 0.26 -7.08 -11.19
CA ASN A 127 1.04 -7.95 -10.31
C ASN A 127 0.14 -8.92 -9.53
#